data_AF-A0A9P5P7X8-F1
#
_entry.id   AF-A0A9P5P7X8-F1
#
_cell.length_a   1.000
_cell.length_b   1.000
_cell.length_c   1.000
_cell.angle_alpha   90.00
_cell.angle_beta   90.00
_cell.angle_gamma   90.00
#
_symmetry.space_group_name_H-M   'P 1'
#
loop_
_entity.id
_entity.type
_entity.pdbx_description
1 polymer ?
#
loop_
_entity_poly.entity_id
_entity_poly.type
_entity_poly.pdbx_seq_one_letter_code
_entity_poly.pdbx_strand_id
1 'polypeptide(L)'
;MSPTHSTTHSATSPMPPCSSKPAHHTVPLPTHPASSDVANPTAGDKGDCDGKNDDGNSKTYTIFLAQRRPLSFNYSDIPDLTQQLSFANDIPRLDRIWDDEGANWNAEECRKISSIKGIAVALRYWREIYSNKKDKRWKGIKASWTEWKYVAKRYRSMSYMERNMFTFEELRAIHEEELVGKARAEYGDHFVEKFSNRGKVMVDKSAIARCYLLLKNIPMDVD
;
A
#
# COMPACT_ATOMS: atom_id res chain seq x y z
N MET A 1 -16.01 49.91 40.68
CA MET A 1 -16.13 50.06 39.21
C MET A 1 -16.23 48.67 38.63
N SER A 2 -17.43 48.26 38.25
CA SER A 2 -17.72 46.91 37.73
C SER A 2 -17.75 46.96 36.20
N PRO A 3 -17.14 46.01 35.47
CA PRO A 3 -17.36 45.88 34.05
C PRO A 3 -18.50 44.88 33.77
N THR A 4 -19.46 45.34 32.98
CA THR A 4 -20.62 44.65 32.45
C THR A 4 -20.25 43.67 31.33
N HIS A 5 -20.92 42.51 31.35
CA HIS A 5 -20.86 41.46 30.33
C HIS A 5 -21.43 41.92 28.98
N SER A 6 -20.88 41.42 27.88
CA SER A 6 -21.53 41.44 26.56
C SER A 6 -21.46 40.05 25.93
N THR A 7 -22.62 39.39 25.92
CA THR A 7 -22.88 38.08 25.31
C THR A 7 -23.25 38.30 23.84
N THR A 8 -22.52 37.70 22.91
CA THR A 8 -22.87 37.69 21.49
C THR A 8 -23.28 36.27 21.08
N HIS A 9 -24.55 36.11 20.70
CA HIS A 9 -25.10 34.88 20.15
C HIS A 9 -24.80 34.81 18.65
N SER A 10 -24.14 33.74 18.18
CA SER A 10 -24.00 33.44 16.76
C SER A 10 -25.01 32.38 16.33
N ALA A 11 -25.70 32.71 15.25
CA ALA A 11 -26.87 32.06 14.72
C ALA A 11 -26.56 30.75 13.98
N THR A 12 -27.40 29.76 14.24
CA THR A 12 -27.49 28.46 13.56
C THR A 12 -28.01 28.65 12.13
N SER A 13 -27.24 28.24 11.12
CA SER A 13 -27.73 28.12 9.73
C SER A 13 -28.22 26.70 9.43
N PRO A 14 -29.39 26.53 8.79
CA PRO A 14 -29.98 25.23 8.46
C PRO A 14 -29.41 24.63 7.17
N MET A 15 -29.26 23.30 7.16
CA MET A 15 -28.90 22.50 5.99
C MET A 15 -30.05 22.42 4.97
N PRO A 16 -29.76 22.38 3.64
CA PRO A 16 -30.71 21.93 2.64
C PRO A 16 -30.70 20.38 2.50
N PRO A 17 -31.86 19.73 2.28
CA PRO A 17 -31.96 18.33 1.90
C PRO A 17 -31.99 18.19 0.37
N CYS A 18 -31.29 17.21 -0.20
CA CYS A 18 -31.65 16.68 -1.51
C CYS A 18 -31.26 15.21 -1.66
N SER A 19 -32.26 14.36 -1.45
CA SER A 19 -32.37 13.01 -2.00
C SER A 19 -32.40 13.05 -3.52
N SER A 20 -31.65 12.17 -4.18
CA SER A 20 -31.99 11.62 -5.50
C SER A 20 -31.18 10.34 -5.77
N LYS A 21 -31.85 9.20 -5.67
CA LYS A 21 -31.57 7.90 -6.33
C LYS A 21 -32.77 7.65 -7.27
N PRO A 22 -32.79 6.67 -8.19
CA PRO A 22 -31.71 5.82 -8.75
C PRO A 22 -31.79 5.74 -10.30
N ALA A 23 -30.81 5.09 -10.95
CA ALA A 23 -31.02 4.49 -12.27
C ALA A 23 -30.36 3.11 -12.31
N HIS A 24 -31.20 2.08 -12.25
CA HIS A 24 -30.81 0.69 -12.46
C HIS A 24 -30.64 0.46 -13.97
N HIS A 25 -29.41 0.27 -14.42
CA HIS A 25 -29.15 -0.29 -15.75
C HIS A 25 -29.02 -1.81 -15.63
N THR A 26 -30.08 -2.49 -16.06
CA THR A 26 -30.10 -3.93 -16.36
C THR A 26 -29.23 -4.17 -17.59
N VAL A 27 -28.14 -4.93 -17.45
CA VAL A 27 -27.35 -5.43 -18.58
C VAL A 27 -27.71 -6.91 -18.81
N PRO A 28 -28.03 -7.32 -20.05
CA PRO A 28 -28.41 -8.70 -20.35
C PRO A 28 -27.23 -9.67 -20.34
N LEU A 29 -27.54 -10.87 -19.87
CA LEU A 29 -26.74 -12.08 -19.80
C LEU A 29 -26.44 -12.65 -21.20
N PRO A 30 -25.18 -12.99 -21.53
CA PRO A 30 -24.88 -13.86 -22.67
C PRO A 30 -24.98 -15.33 -22.26
N THR A 31 -25.80 -16.07 -23.00
CA THR A 31 -26.09 -17.49 -22.82
C THR A 31 -25.35 -18.33 -23.88
N HIS A 32 -24.89 -19.52 -23.45
CA HIS A 32 -24.53 -20.74 -24.22
C HIS A 32 -23.10 -20.89 -24.79
N PRO A 33 -22.64 -22.13 -25.11
CA PRO A 33 -23.09 -23.47 -24.68
C PRO A 33 -21.97 -24.37 -24.10
N ALA A 34 -22.42 -25.43 -23.43
CA ALA A 34 -21.64 -26.62 -23.09
C ALA A 34 -21.20 -27.38 -24.36
N SER A 35 -20.03 -28.03 -24.31
CA SER A 35 -19.78 -29.22 -25.11
C SER A 35 -18.81 -30.18 -24.42
N SER A 36 -19.20 -31.44 -24.51
CA SER A 36 -18.80 -32.62 -23.75
C SER A 36 -17.54 -33.33 -24.26
N ASP A 37 -16.90 -34.02 -23.31
CA ASP A 37 -16.36 -35.38 -23.35
C ASP A 37 -15.68 -35.92 -24.62
N VAL A 38 -14.40 -36.33 -24.47
CA VAL A 38 -13.96 -37.69 -24.84
C VAL A 38 -12.85 -38.14 -23.88
N ALA A 39 -13.12 -39.23 -23.16
CA ALA A 39 -12.13 -40.05 -22.45
C ALA A 39 -11.55 -41.12 -23.40
N ASN A 40 -10.27 -41.48 -23.25
CA ASN A 40 -9.86 -42.86 -22.93
C ASN A 40 -8.34 -42.99 -22.67
N PRO A 41 -7.90 -44.04 -21.95
CA PRO A 41 -6.59 -44.17 -21.34
C PRO A 41 -5.60 -44.90 -22.25
N THR A 42 -4.31 -44.67 -22.01
CA THR A 42 -3.26 -45.60 -22.45
C THR A 42 -2.47 -46.01 -21.23
N ALA A 43 -2.52 -47.31 -20.96
CA ALA A 43 -1.77 -48.00 -19.94
C ALA A 43 -0.33 -48.24 -20.42
N GLY A 44 0.60 -48.20 -19.47
CA GLY A 44 1.97 -48.70 -19.63
C GLY A 44 3.00 -47.62 -19.35
N ASP A 45 3.55 -47.60 -18.14
CA ASP A 45 4.92 -48.08 -17.94
C ASP A 45 5.27 -48.11 -16.44
N LYS A 46 5.87 -49.21 -16.00
CA LYS A 46 6.38 -49.41 -14.65
C LYS A 46 7.86 -49.00 -14.66
N GLY A 47 8.12 -47.73 -14.38
CA GLY A 47 9.45 -47.22 -14.09
C GLY A 47 9.61 -46.96 -12.60
N ASP A 48 10.26 -47.90 -11.91
CA ASP A 48 10.82 -47.72 -10.57
C ASP A 48 11.90 -46.62 -10.64
N CYS A 49 11.56 -45.42 -10.18
CA CYS A 49 12.54 -44.45 -9.74
C CYS A 49 12.19 -44.06 -8.30
N ASP A 50 13.08 -44.47 -7.39
CA ASP A 50 13.14 -44.13 -5.97
C ASP A 50 13.34 -42.62 -5.81
N GLY A 51 12.27 -41.88 -6.14
CA GLY A 51 12.13 -40.46 -5.92
C GLY A 51 11.67 -40.29 -4.49
N LYS A 52 12.54 -39.74 -3.65
CA LYS A 52 12.09 -39.06 -2.44
C LYS A 52 11.08 -38.00 -2.88
N ASN A 53 9.80 -38.34 -2.83
CA ASN A 53 8.69 -37.40 -2.82
C ASN A 53 8.83 -36.64 -1.50
N ASP A 54 9.73 -35.66 -1.50
CA ASP A 54 9.54 -34.48 -0.71
C ASP A 54 8.27 -33.87 -1.32
N ASP A 55 7.11 -34.32 -0.81
CA ASP A 55 5.80 -33.73 -1.08
C ASP A 55 5.91 -32.29 -0.62
N GLY A 56 6.46 -31.49 -1.53
CA GLY A 56 6.75 -30.09 -1.39
C GLY A 56 5.43 -29.42 -1.16
N ASN A 57 5.08 -29.33 0.12
CA ASN A 57 3.90 -28.68 0.63
C ASN A 57 3.93 -27.24 0.15
N SER A 58 3.40 -27.01 -1.05
CA SER A 58 3.37 -25.72 -1.70
C SER A 58 2.42 -24.88 -0.86
N LYS A 59 3.00 -24.18 0.09
CA LYS A 59 2.24 -23.38 1.05
C LYS A 59 1.41 -22.39 0.26
N THR A 60 0.10 -22.55 0.35
CA THR A 60 -0.85 -21.61 -0.22
C THR A 60 -1.01 -20.43 0.74
N TYR A 61 -0.95 -19.22 0.20
CA TYR A 61 -1.17 -17.98 0.89
C TYR A 61 -2.48 -17.37 0.41
N THR A 62 -3.18 -16.68 1.30
CA THR A 62 -4.43 -15.99 0.97
C THR A 62 -4.35 -14.57 1.50
N ILE A 63 -4.61 -13.59 0.63
CA ILE A 63 -4.83 -12.19 1.01
C ILE A 63 -6.26 -11.79 0.62
N PHE A 64 -6.75 -10.71 1.22
CA PHE A 64 -8.06 -10.14 0.88
C PHE A 64 -7.90 -8.83 0.13
N LEU A 65 -8.26 -8.84 -1.15
CA LEU A 65 -8.33 -7.64 -2.00
C LEU A 65 -9.55 -6.78 -1.63
N ALA A 66 -9.74 -5.65 -2.33
CA ALA A 66 -10.91 -4.80 -2.19
C ALA A 66 -12.20 -5.62 -2.18
N GLN A 67 -13.18 -5.15 -1.39
CA GLN A 67 -14.48 -5.82 -1.23
C GLN A 67 -14.35 -7.24 -0.65
N ARG A 68 -13.26 -7.51 0.09
CA ARG A 68 -12.98 -8.81 0.72
C ARG A 68 -12.88 -9.97 -0.26
N ARG A 69 -12.46 -9.72 -1.50
CA ARG A 69 -12.24 -10.79 -2.48
C ARG A 69 -10.97 -11.58 -2.09
N PRO A 70 -11.07 -12.87 -1.75
CA PRO A 70 -9.89 -13.65 -1.43
C PRO A 70 -9.07 -13.90 -2.69
N LEU A 71 -7.75 -13.78 -2.58
CA LEU A 71 -6.79 -14.16 -3.61
C LEU A 71 -5.85 -15.21 -3.03
N SER A 72 -5.99 -16.45 -3.48
CA SER A 72 -5.14 -17.57 -3.08
C SER A 72 -4.02 -17.82 -4.08
N PHE A 73 -2.78 -17.82 -3.61
CA PHE A 73 -1.59 -17.95 -4.44
C PHE A 73 -0.49 -18.75 -3.75
N ASN A 74 0.36 -19.37 -4.56
CA ASN A 74 1.62 -19.95 -4.15
C ASN A 74 2.73 -18.91 -4.30
N TYR A 75 3.82 -19.09 -3.57
CA TYR A 75 4.95 -18.16 -3.65
C TYR A 75 5.59 -18.09 -5.06
N SER A 76 5.47 -19.18 -5.84
CA SER A 76 5.86 -19.26 -7.26
C SER A 76 5.01 -18.40 -8.19
N ASP A 77 3.79 -18.04 -7.78
CA ASP A 77 2.88 -17.20 -8.58
C ASP A 77 3.19 -15.70 -8.43
N ILE A 78 4.07 -15.35 -7.48
CA ILE A 78 4.46 -13.96 -7.22
C ILE A 78 5.51 -13.57 -8.28
N PRO A 79 5.24 -12.55 -9.12
CA PRO A 79 6.17 -12.14 -10.15
C PRO A 79 7.49 -11.65 -9.55
N ASP A 80 8.56 -11.71 -10.34
CA ASP A 80 9.81 -11.06 -9.96
C ASP A 80 9.70 -9.55 -10.19
N LEU A 81 10.20 -8.77 -9.23
CA LEU A 81 10.15 -7.31 -9.25
C LEU A 81 11.35 -6.77 -10.04
N THR A 82 11.44 -7.12 -11.32
CA THR A 82 12.56 -6.74 -12.19
C THR A 82 12.43 -5.32 -12.74
N GLN A 83 11.23 -4.75 -12.75
CA GLN A 83 11.01 -3.38 -13.18
C GLN A 83 11.45 -2.39 -12.09
N GLN A 84 12.37 -1.50 -12.45
CA GLN A 84 12.65 -0.31 -11.66
C GLN A 84 11.41 0.59 -11.67
N LEU A 85 10.59 0.48 -10.64
CA LEU A 85 9.43 1.35 -10.44
C LEU A 85 9.88 2.63 -9.77
N SER A 86 9.54 3.76 -10.37
CA SER A 86 9.72 5.09 -9.78
C SER A 86 8.47 5.93 -10.03
N PHE A 87 8.07 6.67 -9.01
CA PHE A 87 6.92 7.59 -9.04
C PHE A 87 7.31 9.03 -8.70
N ALA A 88 8.62 9.34 -8.67
CA ALA A 88 9.11 10.68 -8.34
C ALA A 88 8.46 11.78 -9.19
N ASN A 89 8.22 11.47 -10.48
CA ASN A 89 7.65 12.40 -11.45
C ASN A 89 6.17 12.13 -11.77
N ASP A 90 5.53 11.13 -11.13
CA ASP A 90 4.15 10.74 -11.46
C ASP A 90 3.41 10.20 -10.22
N ILE A 91 3.15 11.12 -9.28
CA ILE A 91 2.32 10.86 -8.11
C ILE A 91 0.88 10.46 -8.50
N PRO A 92 0.23 11.06 -9.53
CA PRO A 92 -1.09 10.61 -9.96
C PRO A 92 -1.11 9.13 -10.36
N ARG A 93 -0.09 8.65 -11.08
CA ARG A 93 0.04 7.22 -11.39
C ARG A 93 0.19 6.36 -10.16
N LEU A 94 1.00 6.79 -9.18
CA LEU A 94 1.10 6.10 -7.90
C LEU A 94 -0.29 5.97 -7.24
N ASP A 95 -1.08 7.06 -7.20
CA ASP A 95 -2.44 7.04 -6.64
C ASP A 95 -3.35 6.02 -7.34
N ARG A 96 -3.28 5.94 -8.68
CA ARG A 96 -4.08 5.01 -9.50
C ARG A 96 -3.79 3.53 -9.24
N ILE A 97 -2.59 3.17 -8.80
CA ILE A 97 -2.19 1.76 -8.60
C ILE A 97 -1.93 1.40 -7.13
N TRP A 98 -2.00 2.38 -6.22
CA TRP A 98 -1.70 2.17 -4.80
C TRP A 98 -2.77 1.34 -4.10
N ASP A 99 -4.05 1.58 -4.40
CA ASP A 99 -5.20 1.04 -3.66
C ASP A 99 -6.36 0.75 -4.60
N ASP A 100 -6.87 -0.46 -4.53
CA ASP A 100 -7.98 -0.97 -5.33
C ASP A 100 -9.36 -0.57 -4.80
N GLU A 101 -9.45 0.10 -3.64
CA GLU A 101 -10.68 0.73 -3.13
C GLU A 101 -10.81 2.20 -3.56
N GLY A 102 -9.77 2.77 -4.16
CA GLY A 102 -9.75 4.17 -4.57
C GLY A 102 -10.62 4.42 -5.81
N ALA A 103 -11.29 5.58 -5.87
CA ALA A 103 -12.06 6.00 -7.05
C ALA A 103 -11.19 6.12 -8.33
N ASN A 104 -9.89 6.36 -8.17
CA ASN A 104 -8.92 6.49 -9.26
C ASN A 104 -8.24 5.17 -9.63
N TRP A 105 -8.65 4.05 -9.04
CA TRP A 105 -8.01 2.75 -9.26
C TRP A 105 -7.98 2.37 -10.75
N ASN A 106 -6.79 2.03 -11.26
CA ASN A 106 -6.59 1.55 -12.61
C ASN A 106 -6.00 0.13 -12.60
N ALA A 107 -6.89 -0.86 -12.74
CA ALA A 107 -6.51 -2.27 -12.75
C ALA A 107 -5.63 -2.67 -13.94
N GLU A 108 -5.80 -2.04 -15.11
CA GLU A 108 -5.02 -2.37 -16.31
C GLU A 108 -3.57 -1.90 -16.18
N GLU A 109 -3.38 -0.68 -15.70
CA GLU A 109 -2.07 -0.12 -15.41
C GLU A 109 -1.38 -0.90 -14.30
N CYS A 110 -2.11 -1.26 -13.23
CA CYS A 110 -1.56 -2.07 -12.15
C CYS A 110 -1.17 -3.48 -12.62
N ARG A 111 -1.96 -4.13 -13.48
CA ARG A 111 -1.68 -5.49 -13.98
C ARG A 111 -0.33 -5.59 -14.70
N LYS A 112 0.12 -4.51 -15.36
CA LYS A 112 1.43 -4.44 -16.03
C LYS A 112 2.61 -4.47 -15.05
N ILE A 113 2.37 -4.07 -13.80
CA ILE A 113 3.37 -3.94 -12.74
C ILE A 113 3.29 -5.13 -11.78
N SER A 114 2.08 -5.52 -11.40
CA SER A 114 1.80 -6.47 -10.34
C SER A 114 0.57 -7.27 -10.67
N SER A 115 0.77 -8.50 -11.14
CA SER A 115 -0.32 -9.45 -11.30
C SER A 115 0.06 -10.81 -10.73
N ILE A 116 -0.88 -11.43 -10.02
CA ILE A 116 -0.76 -12.78 -9.50
C ILE A 116 -1.88 -13.59 -10.14
N LYS A 117 -1.55 -14.63 -10.90
CA LYS A 117 -2.51 -15.41 -11.70
C LYS A 117 -3.39 -14.53 -12.62
N GLY A 118 -2.79 -13.49 -13.21
CA GLY A 118 -3.49 -12.54 -14.07
C GLY A 118 -4.43 -11.56 -13.36
N ILE A 119 -4.53 -11.61 -12.03
CA ILE A 119 -5.32 -10.67 -11.22
C ILE A 119 -4.40 -9.52 -10.81
N ALA A 120 -4.82 -8.28 -11.09
CA ALA A 120 -4.07 -7.09 -10.69
C ALA A 120 -4.07 -6.96 -9.16
N VAL A 121 -2.90 -6.69 -8.58
CA VAL A 121 -2.76 -6.53 -7.13
C VAL A 121 -2.15 -5.17 -6.80
N ALA A 122 -2.93 -4.34 -6.11
CA ALA A 122 -2.54 -2.99 -5.71
C ALA A 122 -1.28 -2.99 -4.83
N LEU A 123 -0.50 -1.91 -4.92
CA LEU A 123 0.76 -1.79 -4.19
C LEU A 123 0.58 -1.89 -2.67
N ARG A 124 -0.57 -1.48 -2.11
CA ARG A 124 -0.85 -1.57 -0.67
C ARG A 124 -0.67 -2.98 -0.09
N TYR A 125 -0.90 -4.02 -0.91
CA TYR A 125 -0.81 -5.42 -0.50
C TYR A 125 0.59 -6.02 -0.59
N TRP A 126 1.54 -5.32 -1.22
CA TRP A 126 2.87 -5.85 -1.42
C TRP A 126 3.56 -6.22 -0.11
N ARG A 127 3.34 -5.44 0.95
CA ARG A 127 3.85 -5.82 2.27
C ARG A 127 3.33 -7.19 2.69
N GLU A 128 2.05 -7.49 2.54
CA GLU A 128 1.49 -8.79 2.94
C GLU A 128 2.01 -9.93 2.05
N ILE A 129 2.12 -9.70 0.75
CA ILE A 129 2.60 -10.68 -0.24
C ILE A 129 4.08 -11.01 -0.06
N TYR A 130 4.91 -9.99 0.13
CA TYR A 130 6.38 -10.10 0.10
C TYR A 130 7.02 -10.09 1.50
N SER A 131 6.27 -9.89 2.60
CA SER A 131 6.82 -9.80 3.97
C SER A 131 7.45 -11.09 4.52
N ASN A 132 7.56 -12.15 3.72
CA ASN A 132 8.34 -13.30 4.12
C ASN A 132 9.80 -12.86 4.38
N LYS A 133 10.32 -13.13 5.59
CA LYS A 133 11.61 -12.62 6.10
C LYS A 133 12.82 -12.94 5.21
N LYS A 134 12.69 -13.87 4.27
CA LYS A 134 13.75 -14.30 3.35
C LYS A 134 13.57 -13.82 1.91
N ASP A 135 12.55 -13.02 1.61
CA ASP A 135 12.32 -12.52 0.26
C ASP A 135 13.29 -11.38 -0.08
N LYS A 136 14.26 -11.67 -0.95
CA LYS A 136 15.23 -10.68 -1.44
C LYS A 136 14.56 -9.56 -2.24
N ARG A 137 13.44 -9.84 -2.91
CA ARG A 137 12.67 -8.86 -3.68
C ARG A 137 12.08 -7.80 -2.75
N TRP A 138 11.52 -8.25 -1.62
CA TRP A 138 11.02 -7.33 -0.59
C TRP A 138 12.12 -6.41 -0.08
N LYS A 139 13.28 -6.99 0.26
CA LYS A 139 14.42 -6.22 0.78
C LYS A 139 14.80 -5.06 -0.14
N GLY A 140 14.85 -5.29 -1.44
CA GLY A 140 15.19 -4.26 -2.43
C GLY A 140 14.14 -3.16 -2.57
N ILE A 141 12.85 -3.47 -2.44
CA ILE A 141 11.77 -2.51 -2.75
C ILE A 141 11.13 -1.85 -1.53
N LYS A 142 11.38 -2.39 -0.34
CA LYS A 142 10.73 -2.00 0.91
C LYS A 142 10.88 -0.52 1.26
N ALA A 143 12.07 0.05 1.05
CA ALA A 143 12.32 1.47 1.31
C ALA A 143 11.42 2.34 0.41
N SER A 144 11.47 2.10 -0.90
CA SER A 144 10.63 2.81 -1.87
C SER A 144 9.14 2.60 -1.62
N TRP A 145 8.70 1.36 -1.35
CA TRP A 145 7.32 1.06 -0.99
C TRP A 145 6.84 1.87 0.21
N THR A 146 7.70 2.04 1.21
CA THR A 146 7.38 2.80 2.41
C THR A 146 7.23 4.29 2.10
N GLU A 147 8.11 4.87 1.28
CA GLU A 147 7.95 6.24 0.77
C GLU A 147 6.63 6.39 -0.01
N TRP A 148 6.37 5.48 -0.96
CA TRP A 148 5.14 5.48 -1.77
C TRP A 148 3.89 5.45 -0.92
N LYS A 149 3.87 4.65 0.15
CA LYS A 149 2.76 4.60 1.10
C LYS A 149 2.44 5.97 1.68
N TYR A 150 3.46 6.71 2.10
CA TYR A 150 3.28 8.02 2.72
C TYR A 150 2.86 9.06 1.69
N VAL A 151 3.52 9.09 0.53
CA VAL A 151 3.17 9.99 -0.57
C VAL A 151 1.72 9.75 -1.01
N ALA A 152 1.33 8.51 -1.28
CA ALA A 152 -0.04 8.18 -1.69
C ALA A 152 -1.07 8.58 -0.63
N LYS A 153 -0.79 8.30 0.65
CA LYS A 153 -1.67 8.71 1.75
C LYS A 153 -1.84 10.23 1.81
N ARG A 154 -0.74 10.99 1.75
CA ARG A 154 -0.78 12.46 1.83
C ARG A 154 -1.47 13.07 0.62
N TYR A 155 -1.12 12.61 -0.58
CA TYR A 155 -1.72 13.06 -1.84
C TYR A 155 -3.24 12.88 -1.85
N ARG A 156 -3.76 11.78 -1.30
CA ARG A 156 -5.21 11.55 -1.19
C ARG A 156 -5.92 12.49 -0.21
N SER A 157 -5.25 12.87 0.88
CA SER A 157 -5.79 13.82 1.85
C SER A 157 -5.78 15.27 1.36
N MET A 158 -5.05 15.56 0.28
CA MET A 158 -4.99 16.89 -0.31
C MET A 158 -6.22 17.20 -1.17
N SER A 159 -6.59 18.48 -1.18
CA SER A 159 -7.55 19.04 -2.13
C SER A 159 -7.01 18.97 -3.56
N TYR A 160 -7.90 19.11 -4.54
CA TYR A 160 -7.53 19.08 -5.95
C TYR A 160 -6.49 20.16 -6.31
N MET A 161 -6.61 21.36 -5.75
CA MET A 161 -5.67 22.45 -6.01
C MET A 161 -4.27 22.15 -5.46
N GLU A 162 -4.18 21.58 -4.26
CA GLU A 162 -2.92 21.23 -3.63
C GLU A 162 -2.18 20.10 -4.37
N ARG A 163 -2.90 19.13 -4.94
CA ARG A 163 -2.30 17.99 -5.64
C ARG A 163 -1.39 18.37 -6.81
N ASN A 164 -1.66 19.51 -7.45
CA ASN A 164 -0.84 20.00 -8.57
C ASN A 164 0.34 20.87 -8.11
N MET A 165 0.38 21.25 -6.83
CA MET A 165 1.41 22.14 -6.30
C MET A 165 2.60 21.40 -5.71
N PHE A 166 2.42 20.17 -5.25
CA PHE A 166 3.47 19.43 -4.55
C PHE A 166 4.12 18.35 -5.40
N THR A 167 5.44 18.32 -5.34
CA THR A 167 6.30 17.26 -5.86
C THR A 167 6.41 16.07 -4.89
N PHE A 168 6.93 14.95 -5.37
CA PHE A 168 7.16 13.78 -4.54
C PHE A 168 8.14 14.09 -3.39
N GLU A 169 9.21 14.81 -3.70
CA GLU A 169 10.24 15.21 -2.73
C GLU A 169 9.68 16.13 -1.65
N GLU A 170 8.80 17.05 -2.00
CA GLU A 170 8.14 17.94 -1.02
C GLU A 170 7.20 17.17 -0.10
N LEU A 171 6.41 16.24 -0.63
CA LEU A 171 5.54 15.38 0.19
C LEU A 171 6.36 14.51 1.15
N ARG A 172 7.51 14.01 0.71
CA ARG A 172 8.45 13.28 1.56
C ARG A 172 9.03 14.18 2.64
N ALA A 173 9.49 15.37 2.28
CA ALA A 173 10.08 16.33 3.22
C ALA A 173 9.08 16.77 4.30
N ILE A 174 7.80 16.98 3.93
CA ILE A 174 6.73 17.27 4.89
C ILE A 174 6.57 16.11 5.87
N HIS A 175 6.57 14.86 5.39
CA HIS A 175 6.43 13.70 6.26
C HIS A 175 7.62 13.54 7.23
N GLU A 176 8.85 13.74 6.74
CA GLU A 176 10.05 13.70 7.56
C GLU A 176 10.03 14.78 8.65
N GLU A 177 9.61 16.00 8.31
CA GLU A 177 9.43 17.09 9.27
C GLU A 177 8.41 16.73 10.35
N GLU A 178 7.27 16.15 9.98
CA GLU A 178 6.26 15.69 10.92
C GLU A 178 6.81 14.63 11.89
N LEU A 179 7.66 13.71 11.41
CA LEU A 179 8.30 12.68 12.24
C LEU A 179 9.36 13.26 13.17
N VAL A 180 10.18 14.19 12.68
CA VAL A 180 11.16 14.92 13.50
C VAL A 180 10.44 15.70 14.60
N GLY A 181 9.34 16.38 14.27
CA GLY A 181 8.51 17.08 15.23
C GLY A 181 7.96 16.15 16.31
N LYS A 182 7.42 14.98 15.92
CA LYS A 182 6.95 13.95 16.86
C LYS A 182 8.07 13.42 17.74
N ALA A 183 9.24 13.13 17.16
CA ALA A 183 10.40 12.65 17.89
C ALA A 183 10.86 13.67 18.95
N ARG A 184 10.95 14.95 18.58
CA ARG A 184 11.30 16.03 19.51
C ARG A 184 10.26 16.19 20.62
N ALA A 185 8.98 16.22 20.26
CA ALA A 185 7.90 16.38 21.22
C ALA A 185 7.83 15.22 22.22
N GLU A 186 8.12 14.00 21.78
CA GLU A 186 8.01 12.81 22.61
C GLU A 186 9.24 12.56 23.47
N TYR A 187 10.44 12.68 22.92
CA TYR A 187 11.66 12.36 23.65
C TYR A 187 12.17 13.55 24.47
N GLY A 188 11.74 14.77 24.18
CA GLY A 188 12.08 15.97 24.96
C GLY A 188 13.58 16.07 25.23
N ASP A 189 13.94 16.10 26.51
CA ASP A 189 15.33 16.19 26.97
C ASP A 189 16.18 14.96 26.58
N HIS A 190 15.56 13.79 26.39
CA HIS A 190 16.23 12.58 25.92
C HIS A 190 16.43 12.54 24.40
N PHE A 191 15.98 13.55 23.65
CA PHE A 191 16.14 13.57 22.20
C PHE A 191 17.62 13.47 21.79
N VAL A 192 18.49 14.23 22.45
CA VAL A 192 19.94 14.22 22.19
C VAL A 192 20.53 12.83 22.41
N GLU A 193 20.13 12.12 23.46
CA GLU A 193 20.62 10.77 23.77
C GLU A 193 20.16 9.75 22.70
N LYS A 194 18.88 9.77 22.32
CA LYS A 194 18.30 8.78 21.40
C LYS A 194 18.65 9.05 19.94
N PHE A 195 18.85 10.31 19.56
CA PHE A 195 19.10 10.73 18.19
C PHE A 195 20.53 11.27 18.03
N SER A 196 21.51 10.50 18.53
CA SER A 196 22.94 10.76 18.33
C SER A 196 23.61 9.59 17.62
N ASN A 197 24.56 9.91 16.74
CA ASN A 197 25.43 8.92 16.09
C ASN A 197 26.88 9.26 16.42
N ARG A 198 27.60 8.32 17.04
CA ARG A 198 29.00 8.51 17.50
C ARG A 198 29.18 9.76 18.37
N GLY A 199 28.25 10.01 19.28
CA GLY A 199 28.28 11.15 20.20
C GLY A 199 27.91 12.50 19.58
N LYS A 200 27.54 12.55 18.30
CA LYS A 200 27.04 13.76 17.64
C LYS A 200 25.54 13.68 17.41
N VAL A 201 24.82 14.73 17.78
CA VAL A 201 23.38 14.85 17.52
C VAL A 201 23.13 14.81 16.02
N MET A 202 22.15 14.00 15.61
CA MET A 202 21.72 13.92 14.24
C MET A 202 21.03 15.23 13.84
N VAL A 203 21.45 15.80 12.71
CA VAL A 203 20.85 17.02 12.14
C VAL A 203 20.03 16.75 10.89
N ASP A 204 20.30 15.62 10.23
CA ASP A 204 19.62 15.21 9.02
C ASP A 204 18.20 14.70 9.34
N LYS A 205 17.18 15.34 8.75
CA LYS A 205 15.77 15.05 9.02
C LYS A 205 15.42 13.62 8.63
N SER A 206 15.88 13.14 7.48
CA SER A 206 15.65 11.79 7.01
C SER A 206 16.25 10.75 7.96
N ALA A 207 17.46 10.98 8.47
CA ALA A 207 18.10 10.09 9.43
C ALA A 207 17.36 10.08 10.79
N ILE A 208 16.93 11.24 11.30
CA ILE A 208 16.12 11.34 12.52
C ILE A 208 14.79 10.60 12.34
N ALA A 209 14.08 10.85 11.24
CA ALA A 209 12.80 10.21 10.92
C ALA A 209 12.91 8.68 10.87
N ARG A 210 13.96 8.14 10.24
CA ARG A 210 14.24 6.70 10.22
C ARG A 210 14.50 6.14 11.62
N CYS A 211 15.34 6.82 12.42
CA CYS A 211 15.63 6.40 13.79
C CYS A 211 14.37 6.40 14.67
N TYR A 212 13.52 7.43 14.53
CA TYR A 212 12.28 7.53 15.29
C TYR A 212 11.36 6.36 15.00
N LEU A 213 11.18 6.02 13.73
CA LEU A 213 10.31 4.92 13.35
C LEU A 213 10.85 3.55 13.80
N LEU A 214 12.17 3.33 13.77
CA LEU A 214 12.82 2.14 14.36
C LEU A 214 12.52 2.03 15.86
N LEU A 215 12.70 3.11 16.62
CA LEU A 215 12.45 3.13 18.07
C LEU A 215 10.99 2.83 18.42
N LYS A 216 10.07 3.19 17.53
CA LYS A 216 8.64 2.99 17.77
C LYS A 216 8.17 1.57 17.62
N ASN A 217 9.00 0.65 17.12
CA ASN A 217 8.54 -0.62 16.58
C ASN A 217 7.37 -0.43 15.60
N ILE A 218 7.17 0.79 15.08
CA ILE A 218 6.33 1.02 13.93
C ILE A 218 7.17 0.44 12.82
N PRO A 219 6.76 -0.69 12.21
CA PRO A 219 7.63 -1.46 11.34
C PRO A 219 8.08 -0.59 10.16
N MET A 220 9.23 0.00 10.36
CA MET A 220 10.15 0.59 9.42
C MET A 220 11.39 -0.23 9.64
N ASP A 221 11.31 -1.49 9.23
CA ASP A 221 12.43 -2.41 9.27
C ASP A 221 13.44 -1.94 8.21
N VAL A 222 14.18 -0.89 8.54
CA VAL A 222 15.38 -0.45 7.86
C VAL A 222 16.48 -1.44 8.28
N ASP A 223 17.16 -2.02 7.28
CA ASP A 223 18.20 -3.04 7.45
C ASP A 223 19.33 -2.64 8.43
#